data_AF-A0A8B9F4E5-F1
#
_entry.id   AF-A0A8B9F4E5-F1
#
_cell.length_a   1.000
_cell.length_b   1.000
_cell.length_c   1.000
_cell.angle_alpha   90.00
_cell.angle_beta   90.00
_cell.angle_gamma   90.00
#
_symmetry.space_group_name_H-M   'P 1'
#
loop_
_entity.id
_entity.type
_entity.pdbx_description
1 polymer ?
#
loop_
_entity_poly.entity_id
_entity_poly.type
_entity_poly.pdbx_seq_one_letter_code
_entity_poly.pdbx_strand_id
1 'polypeptide(L)'
;KKIKEHTQTIGATIPPSVEGTPPNNPKVEKGKDSKRASETETGYGDTNTRVELVKYRVKSLNRSNCDACASGRPTAQVVPFPLGWSKDAQGMRCMIALYQERTAWGNEACKSLSLLFPALRKKDIKVPPTFSSAAGNHTACLSRKGASATKDLGQLEMCTELLNVAEEETGNYSALSIPRADLWWYCGGRVLRPTLPPNWKGTCAIVQLAIPFTLAFEKGTAP
;
A
#
# COMPACT_ATOMS: atom_id res chain seq x y z
N LYS A 1 -9.19 32.89 -16.38
CA LYS A 1 -7.77 32.86 -15.91
C LYS A 1 -7.25 31.45 -16.19
N LYS A 2 -6.29 31.26 -17.11
CA LYS A 2 -5.80 29.93 -17.51
C LYS A 2 -5.08 29.27 -16.32
N ILE A 3 -5.70 28.27 -15.72
CA ILE A 3 -5.11 27.34 -14.74
C ILE A 3 -4.13 26.47 -15.55
N LYS A 4 -2.82 26.59 -15.28
CA LYS A 4 -1.85 25.59 -15.75
C LYS A 4 -1.69 24.60 -14.60
N GLU A 5 -2.38 23.49 -14.70
CA GLU A 5 -2.36 22.38 -13.75
C GLU A 5 -0.98 21.72 -13.77
N HIS A 6 -0.33 21.63 -12.62
CA HIS A 6 0.71 20.62 -12.40
C HIS A 6 0.03 19.44 -11.73
N THR A 7 -0.41 18.48 -12.54
CA THR A 7 -1.14 17.29 -12.08
C THR A 7 -0.14 16.25 -11.58
N GLN A 8 -0.10 16.02 -10.27
CA GLN A 8 0.65 14.91 -9.70
C GLN A 8 -0.32 13.92 -9.06
N THR A 9 -0.35 12.68 -9.57
CA THR A 9 -1.11 11.58 -9.01
C THR A 9 -0.34 11.00 -7.82
N ILE A 10 -0.88 11.11 -6.61
CA ILE A 10 -0.22 10.63 -5.38
C ILE A 10 -1.16 9.68 -4.65
N GLY A 11 -0.62 8.56 -4.17
CA GLY A 11 -1.37 7.54 -3.45
C GLY A 11 -1.34 7.71 -1.92
N ALA A 12 -2.46 7.41 -1.26
CA ALA A 12 -2.58 7.26 0.20
C ALA A 12 -2.97 5.83 0.59
N THR A 13 -2.30 5.22 1.58
CA THR A 13 -2.63 3.88 2.11
C THR A 13 -4.06 3.84 2.65
N ILE A 14 -4.79 2.76 2.35
CA ILE A 14 -6.23 2.63 2.61
C ILE A 14 -6.52 2.34 4.10
N PRO A 15 -7.24 3.20 4.83
CA PRO A 15 -7.96 2.80 6.05
C PRO A 15 -9.31 2.12 5.69
N PRO A 16 -9.93 1.34 6.60
CA PRO A 16 -11.16 0.61 6.32
C PRO A 16 -12.30 1.54 5.87
N SER A 17 -12.87 1.29 4.68
CA SER A 17 -13.94 2.09 4.09
C SER A 17 -15.33 1.46 4.31
N VAL A 18 -16.34 2.30 4.57
CA VAL A 18 -17.78 1.98 4.56
C VAL A 18 -18.45 2.68 3.37
N GLU A 19 -19.41 1.98 2.78
CA GLU A 19 -20.07 2.27 1.52
C GLU A 19 -21.14 3.36 1.64
N GLY A 20 -21.10 4.35 0.74
CA GLY A 20 -22.10 5.42 0.61
C GLY A 20 -22.30 5.81 -0.85
N THR A 21 -23.53 6.22 -1.19
CA THR A 21 -23.98 6.58 -2.55
C THR A 21 -23.47 7.97 -2.94
N PRO A 22 -22.95 8.20 -4.17
CA PRO A 22 -22.38 9.50 -4.54
C PRO A 22 -23.45 10.51 -5.02
N PRO A 23 -23.36 11.80 -4.63
CA PRO A 23 -24.14 12.88 -5.23
C PRO A 23 -23.45 13.45 -6.49
N ASN A 24 -24.26 13.95 -7.43
CA ASN A 24 -23.87 14.40 -8.78
C ASN A 24 -23.21 15.80 -8.87
N ASN A 25 -22.77 16.40 -7.76
CA ASN A 25 -22.17 17.74 -7.76
C ASN A 25 -20.84 17.75 -7.00
N PRO A 26 -19.75 18.33 -7.54
CA PRO A 26 -18.48 18.43 -6.82
C PRO A 26 -18.67 19.25 -5.55
N LYS A 27 -18.52 18.59 -4.39
CA LYS A 27 -18.64 19.23 -3.09
C LYS A 27 -17.28 19.81 -2.71
N VAL A 28 -17.22 21.13 -2.57
CA VAL A 28 -15.99 21.85 -2.20
C VAL A 28 -16.06 22.14 -0.70
N GLU A 29 -15.15 21.54 0.07
CA GLU A 29 -15.14 21.69 1.53
C GLU A 29 -13.90 22.47 1.99
N LYS A 30 -14.10 23.62 2.65
CA LYS A 30 -13.01 24.43 3.21
C LYS A 30 -12.60 23.86 4.56
N GLY A 31 -11.45 23.18 4.58
CA GLY A 31 -10.86 22.53 5.78
C GLY A 31 -10.31 23.47 6.86
N LYS A 32 -10.94 24.63 7.14
CA LYS A 32 -10.55 25.49 8.27
C LYS A 32 -10.89 24.85 9.63
N ASP A 33 -11.86 23.93 9.67
CA ASP A 33 -12.21 23.14 10.85
C ASP A 33 -12.40 21.66 10.45
N SER A 34 -11.27 20.96 10.32
CA SER A 34 -11.16 19.60 9.75
C SER A 34 -12.02 18.54 10.45
N LYS A 35 -12.45 18.78 11.68
CA LYS A 35 -13.24 17.84 12.49
C LYS A 35 -14.74 17.93 12.19
N ARG A 36 -15.29 19.15 12.22
CA ARG A 36 -16.70 19.44 11.96
C ARG A 36 -17.11 19.15 10.51
N ALA A 37 -16.20 19.42 9.57
CA ALA A 37 -16.33 19.10 8.16
C ALA A 37 -16.49 17.58 7.93
N SER A 38 -15.53 16.79 8.45
CA SER A 38 -15.55 15.33 8.35
C SER A 38 -16.78 14.70 9.03
N GLU A 39 -17.17 15.19 10.20
CA GLU A 39 -18.39 14.75 10.92
C GLU A 39 -19.65 14.91 10.08
N THR A 40 -19.77 16.04 9.39
CA THR A 40 -20.97 16.39 8.61
C THR A 40 -21.09 15.58 7.32
N GLU A 41 -19.96 15.21 6.69
CA GLU A 41 -19.97 14.48 5.41
C GLU A 41 -19.85 12.95 5.54
N THR A 42 -19.08 12.49 6.52
CA THR A 42 -18.76 11.06 6.68
C THR A 42 -19.49 10.41 7.85
N GLY A 43 -20.13 11.21 8.71
CA GLY A 43 -20.71 10.75 9.97
C GLY A 43 -19.67 10.39 11.03
N TYR A 44 -18.38 10.71 10.83
CA TYR A 44 -17.27 10.28 11.67
C TYR A 44 -16.65 11.43 12.46
N GLY A 45 -16.66 11.30 13.79
CA GLY A 45 -16.20 12.29 14.80
C GLY A 45 -14.70 12.37 15.07
N ASP A 46 -13.92 11.49 14.46
CA ASP A 46 -12.47 11.46 14.64
C ASP A 46 -11.71 12.11 13.48
N THR A 47 -10.41 12.33 13.68
CA THR A 47 -9.51 12.87 12.68
C THR A 47 -9.51 11.98 11.43
N ASN A 48 -9.90 12.57 10.29
CA ASN A 48 -9.90 11.86 9.01
C ASN A 48 -8.47 11.62 8.53
N THR A 49 -7.99 10.38 8.67
CA THR A 49 -6.63 9.96 8.29
C THR A 49 -6.29 10.30 6.84
N ARG A 50 -7.29 10.31 5.93
CA ARG A 50 -7.10 10.70 4.53
C ARG A 50 -6.74 12.17 4.39
N VAL A 51 -7.41 13.03 5.15
CA VAL A 51 -7.14 14.49 5.16
C VAL A 51 -5.77 14.77 5.79
N GLU A 52 -5.38 14.04 6.85
CA GLU A 52 -4.05 14.17 7.44
C GLU A 52 -2.94 13.74 6.47
N LEU A 53 -3.15 12.67 5.69
CA LEU A 53 -2.23 12.27 4.63
C LEU A 53 -2.08 13.35 3.55
N VAL A 54 -3.18 13.97 3.13
CA VAL A 54 -3.14 15.12 2.21
C VAL A 54 -2.31 16.26 2.81
N LYS A 55 -2.56 16.66 4.06
CA LYS A 55 -1.81 17.72 4.75
C LYS A 55 -0.32 17.38 4.83
N TYR A 56 0.03 16.16 5.21
CA TYR A 56 1.41 15.70 5.28
C TYR A 56 2.11 15.78 3.91
N ARG A 57 1.44 15.33 2.84
CA ARG A 57 1.98 15.41 1.48
C ARG A 57 2.20 16.84 1.03
N VAL A 58 1.23 17.73 1.23
CA VAL A 58 1.34 19.15 0.89
C VAL A 58 2.56 19.79 1.58
N LYS A 59 2.74 19.50 2.88
CA LYS A 59 3.91 19.94 3.65
C LYS A 59 5.22 19.37 3.09
N SER A 60 5.26 18.08 2.75
CA SER A 60 6.46 17.43 2.19
C SER A 60 6.88 18.00 0.83
N LEU A 61 5.94 18.60 0.10
CA LEU A 61 6.18 19.28 -1.17
C LEU A 61 6.59 20.75 -0.98
N ASN A 62 6.76 21.22 0.26
CA ASN A 62 6.99 22.63 0.60
C ASN A 62 5.94 23.56 -0.03
N ARG A 63 4.68 23.11 -0.05
CA ARG A 63 3.53 23.89 -0.55
C ARG A 63 2.52 24.13 0.57
N SER A 64 1.64 25.09 0.32
CA SER A 64 0.44 25.39 1.12
C SER A 64 -0.68 25.79 0.16
N ASN A 65 -1.90 25.97 0.68
CA ASN A 65 -3.07 26.41 -0.10
C ASN A 65 -3.31 25.58 -1.38
N CYS A 66 -3.91 24.41 -1.20
CA CYS A 66 -4.24 23.50 -2.30
C CYS A 66 -5.68 23.02 -2.23
N ASP A 67 -6.20 22.68 -3.40
CA ASP A 67 -7.38 21.83 -3.55
C ASP A 67 -6.92 20.38 -3.75
N ALA A 68 -7.47 19.47 -2.94
CA ALA A 68 -7.23 18.03 -3.08
C ALA A 68 -8.45 17.38 -3.73
N CYS A 69 -8.28 16.88 -4.95
CA CYS A 69 -9.32 16.24 -5.73
C CYS A 69 -9.14 14.73 -5.72
N ALA A 70 -10.23 14.00 -5.46
CA ALA A 70 -10.26 12.56 -5.65
C ALA A 70 -11.60 12.15 -6.25
N SER A 71 -11.61 11.03 -6.97
CA SER A 71 -12.88 10.42 -7.39
C SER A 71 -13.68 10.01 -6.16
N GLY A 72 -15.01 10.04 -6.26
CA GLY A 72 -15.91 9.58 -5.19
C GLY A 72 -15.71 8.09 -4.84
N ARG A 73 -15.25 7.29 -5.81
CA ARG A 73 -14.88 5.87 -5.64
C ARG A 73 -13.57 5.60 -6.38
N PRO A 74 -12.43 6.05 -5.83
CA PRO A 74 -11.16 5.95 -6.53
C PRO A 74 -10.73 4.49 -6.56
N THR A 75 -10.35 4.02 -7.76
CA THR A 75 -9.71 2.71 -7.90
C THR A 75 -8.33 2.77 -7.27
N ALA A 76 -8.00 1.81 -6.42
CA ALA A 76 -6.70 1.77 -5.79
C ALA A 76 -5.58 1.51 -6.82
N GLN A 77 -4.38 1.97 -6.51
CA GLN A 77 -3.17 1.64 -7.26
C GLN A 77 -2.29 0.74 -6.41
N VAL A 78 -1.67 -0.24 -7.06
CA VAL A 78 -0.64 -1.07 -6.42
C VAL A 78 0.65 -0.26 -6.40
N VAL A 79 1.20 -0.04 -5.20
CA VAL A 79 2.45 0.69 -5.00
C VAL A 79 3.50 -0.21 -4.33
N PRO A 80 4.80 -0.03 -4.64
CA PRO A 80 5.86 -0.77 -4.00
C PRO A 80 5.86 -0.59 -2.48
N PHE A 81 6.11 -1.67 -1.76
CA PHE A 81 6.40 -1.59 -0.34
C PHE A 81 7.79 -0.94 -0.13
N PRO A 82 7.96 -0.02 0.84
CA PRO A 82 9.14 0.86 0.90
C PRO A 82 10.43 0.18 1.40
N LEU A 83 10.41 -1.11 1.77
CA LEU A 83 11.60 -1.84 2.18
C LEU A 83 12.27 -2.56 0.99
N GLY A 84 13.60 -2.68 1.05
CA GLY A 84 14.44 -3.25 0.00
C GLY A 84 15.43 -4.27 0.57
N TRP A 85 15.93 -5.19 -0.25
CA TRP A 85 17.01 -6.11 0.12
C TRP A 85 18.35 -5.39 0.31
N SER A 86 18.59 -4.29 -0.42
CA SER A 86 19.82 -3.50 -0.32
C SER A 86 19.73 -2.37 0.72
N LYS A 87 18.65 -1.58 0.67
CA LYS A 87 18.49 -0.37 1.51
C LYS A 87 18.12 -0.67 2.96
N ASP A 88 17.33 -1.72 3.20
CA ASP A 88 16.90 -2.13 4.53
C ASP A 88 16.70 -3.65 4.60
N ALA A 89 17.82 -4.37 4.48
CA ALA A 89 17.82 -5.82 4.51
C ALA A 89 17.20 -6.37 5.80
N GLN A 90 17.43 -5.70 6.94
CA GLN A 90 16.93 -6.13 8.25
C GLN A 90 15.41 -5.97 8.33
N GLY A 91 14.88 -4.81 7.94
CA GLY A 91 13.44 -4.56 7.89
C GLY A 91 12.73 -5.49 6.92
N MET A 92 13.32 -5.74 5.75
CA MET A 92 12.75 -6.67 4.78
C MET A 92 12.76 -8.12 5.29
N ARG A 93 13.86 -8.57 5.92
CA ARG A 93 13.91 -9.89 6.60
C ARG A 93 12.87 -9.98 7.72
N CYS A 94 12.67 -8.92 8.50
CA CYS A 94 11.60 -8.85 9.50
C CYS A 94 10.23 -9.01 8.86
N MET A 95 9.96 -8.34 7.74
CA MET A 95 8.67 -8.49 7.05
C MET A 95 8.44 -9.91 6.59
N ILE A 96 9.45 -10.59 6.05
CA ILE A 96 9.33 -12.02 5.70
C ILE A 96 9.07 -12.87 6.94
N ALA A 97 9.83 -12.67 8.01
CA ALA A 97 9.65 -13.39 9.27
C ALA A 97 8.23 -13.23 9.82
N LEU A 98 7.67 -12.03 9.68
CA LEU A 98 6.30 -11.72 10.05
C LEU A 98 5.27 -12.48 9.18
N TYR A 99 5.56 -12.85 7.94
CA TYR A 99 4.66 -13.74 7.18
C TYR A 99 4.75 -15.22 7.61
N GLN A 100 5.78 -15.61 8.37
CA GLN A 100 5.97 -16.98 8.87
C GLN A 100 5.44 -17.15 10.30
N GLU A 101 5.71 -16.15 11.15
CA GLU A 101 5.36 -16.15 12.57
C GLU A 101 4.76 -14.77 12.95
N ARG A 102 3.72 -14.76 13.81
CA ARG A 102 2.90 -13.57 14.11
C ARG A 102 3.72 -12.41 14.68
N THR A 103 4.75 -12.68 15.47
CA THR A 103 5.62 -11.69 16.09
C THR A 103 7.08 -11.85 15.67
N ALA A 104 7.34 -12.62 14.60
CA ALA A 104 8.68 -12.97 14.16
C ALA A 104 9.52 -13.57 15.30
N TRP A 105 8.94 -14.54 16.03
CA TRP A 105 9.57 -15.20 17.17
C TRP A 105 9.95 -14.24 18.33
N GLY A 106 9.20 -13.15 18.48
CA GLY A 106 9.46 -12.14 19.51
C GLY A 106 10.71 -11.29 19.26
N ASN A 107 11.20 -11.22 18.02
CA ASN A 107 12.34 -10.38 17.68
C ASN A 107 12.00 -8.89 17.87
N GLU A 108 12.63 -8.25 18.84
CA GLU A 108 12.40 -6.83 19.17
C GLU A 108 12.71 -5.90 17.98
N ALA A 109 13.66 -6.25 17.10
CA ALA A 109 13.93 -5.48 15.89
C ALA A 109 12.75 -5.47 14.89
N CYS A 110 11.88 -6.49 14.94
CA CYS A 110 10.71 -6.60 14.08
C CYS A 110 9.43 -6.04 14.72
N LYS A 111 9.48 -5.62 15.99
CA LYS A 111 8.31 -5.21 16.78
C LYS A 111 7.58 -4.02 16.18
N SER A 112 8.30 -2.99 15.76
CA SER A 112 7.71 -1.82 15.11
C SER A 112 6.94 -2.21 13.84
N LEU A 113 7.49 -3.09 13.01
CA LEU A 113 6.82 -3.59 11.81
C LEU A 113 5.62 -4.48 12.15
N SER A 114 5.68 -5.27 13.22
CA SER A 114 4.54 -6.06 13.70
C SER A 114 3.39 -5.21 14.21
N LEU A 115 3.68 -4.02 14.77
CA LEU A 115 2.68 -3.07 15.23
C LEU A 115 2.07 -2.28 14.06
N LEU A 116 2.89 -1.88 13.08
CA LEU A 116 2.44 -1.16 11.89
C LEU A 116 1.63 -2.06 10.96
N PHE A 117 2.01 -3.33 10.81
CA PHE A 117 1.37 -4.31 9.94
C PHE A 117 0.97 -5.55 10.76
N PRO A 118 -0.08 -5.44 11.60
CA PRO A 118 -0.51 -6.52 12.47
C PRO A 118 -0.98 -7.75 11.68
N ALA A 119 -0.83 -8.92 12.29
CA ALA A 119 -1.29 -10.19 11.72
C ALA A 119 -2.83 -10.26 11.72
N LEU A 120 -3.42 -10.59 10.57
CA LEU A 120 -4.87 -10.75 10.45
C LEU A 120 -5.31 -12.16 10.86
N ARG A 121 -6.51 -12.28 11.43
CA ARG A 121 -7.18 -13.59 11.58
C ARG A 121 -7.96 -13.89 10.31
N LYS A 122 -8.28 -15.16 10.05
CA LYS A 122 -9.00 -15.59 8.84
C LYS A 122 -10.28 -14.78 8.56
N LYS A 123 -11.06 -14.50 9.61
CA LYS A 123 -12.30 -13.70 9.52
C LYS A 123 -12.07 -12.21 9.21
N ASP A 124 -10.87 -11.70 9.48
CA ASP A 124 -10.51 -10.29 9.29
C ASP A 124 -9.82 -10.07 7.92
N ILE A 125 -9.58 -11.14 7.15
CA ILE A 125 -9.02 -11.06 5.79
C ILE A 125 -10.11 -10.49 4.87
N LYS A 126 -9.91 -9.24 4.44
CA LYS A 126 -10.82 -8.58 3.49
C LYS A 126 -10.45 -8.94 2.06
N VAL A 127 -11.46 -8.97 1.19
CA VAL A 127 -11.26 -9.00 -0.26
C VAL A 127 -10.52 -7.71 -0.65
N PRO A 128 -9.39 -7.79 -1.37
CA PRO A 128 -8.70 -6.60 -1.84
C PRO A 128 -9.66 -5.75 -2.69
N PRO A 129 -9.69 -4.41 -2.52
CA PRO A 129 -10.53 -3.57 -3.35
C PRO A 129 -10.06 -3.62 -4.80
N THR A 130 -10.96 -3.28 -5.73
CA THR A 130 -10.62 -3.14 -7.14
C THR A 130 -9.44 -2.20 -7.31
N PHE A 131 -8.42 -2.67 -8.03
CA PHE A 131 -7.19 -1.93 -8.26
C PHE A 131 -6.86 -1.85 -9.75
N SER A 132 -6.11 -0.82 -10.09
CA SER A 132 -5.61 -0.54 -11.45
C SER A 132 -4.18 -1.10 -11.61
N SER A 133 -3.48 -0.74 -12.69
CA SER A 133 -2.11 -1.23 -12.93
C SER A 133 -1.16 -0.89 -11.78
N ALA A 134 -0.19 -1.77 -11.55
CA ALA A 134 0.92 -1.48 -10.63
C ALA A 134 1.75 -0.30 -11.11
N ALA A 135 2.07 0.60 -10.18
CA ALA A 135 2.82 1.81 -10.46
C ALA A 135 4.31 1.63 -10.11
N GLY A 136 5.19 1.94 -11.06
CA GLY A 136 6.64 1.95 -10.86
C GLY A 136 7.27 0.57 -10.69
N ASN A 137 8.57 0.57 -10.43
CA ASN A 137 9.34 -0.65 -10.17
C ASN A 137 9.19 -1.08 -8.70
N HIS A 138 9.01 -2.38 -8.48
CA HIS A 138 8.91 -2.96 -7.14
C HIS A 138 10.31 -3.17 -6.56
N THR A 139 10.55 -2.59 -5.38
CA THR A 139 11.89 -2.51 -4.79
C THR A 139 12.47 -3.88 -4.44
N ALA A 140 11.68 -4.76 -3.79
CA ALA A 140 12.14 -6.07 -3.32
C ALA A 140 11.19 -7.20 -3.74
N CYS A 141 11.66 -8.04 -4.66
CA CYS A 141 10.94 -9.22 -5.13
C CYS A 141 11.56 -10.51 -4.58
N LEU A 142 10.72 -11.53 -4.43
CA LEU A 142 11.08 -12.93 -4.19
C LEU A 142 10.82 -13.74 -5.46
N SER A 143 11.77 -14.58 -5.85
CA SER A 143 11.64 -15.48 -6.99
C SER A 143 11.90 -16.93 -6.57
N ARG A 144 11.01 -17.84 -6.99
CA ARG A 144 11.13 -19.29 -6.74
C ARG A 144 10.86 -20.06 -8.02
N LYS A 145 11.84 -20.88 -8.44
CA LYS A 145 11.79 -21.69 -9.67
C LYS A 145 12.16 -23.17 -9.47
N GLY A 146 12.45 -23.62 -8.25
CA GLY A 146 12.92 -24.98 -7.95
C GLY A 146 11.89 -26.08 -8.19
N ALA A 147 12.33 -27.34 -8.30
CA ALA A 147 11.50 -28.50 -8.65
C ALA A 147 10.33 -28.77 -7.67
N SER A 148 10.47 -28.35 -6.40
CA SER A 148 9.40 -28.43 -5.38
C SER A 148 8.30 -27.37 -5.54
N ALA A 149 8.51 -26.37 -6.39
CA ALA A 149 7.60 -25.25 -6.61
C ALA A 149 6.57 -25.60 -7.70
N THR A 150 5.46 -26.20 -7.29
CA THR A 150 4.42 -26.73 -8.19
C THR A 150 3.30 -25.74 -8.51
N LYS A 151 3.11 -24.69 -7.69
CA LYS A 151 2.01 -23.74 -7.83
C LYS A 151 2.46 -22.43 -8.47
N ASP A 152 2.31 -22.32 -9.77
CA ASP A 152 2.63 -21.08 -10.49
C ASP A 152 1.67 -19.94 -10.11
N LEU A 153 2.22 -18.87 -9.55
CA LEU A 153 1.49 -17.66 -9.16
C LEU A 153 1.63 -16.52 -10.16
N GLY A 154 2.53 -16.65 -11.15
CA GLY A 154 2.85 -15.61 -12.12
C GLY A 154 4.26 -15.05 -11.99
N GLN A 155 4.62 -14.22 -12.97
CA GLN A 155 5.92 -13.59 -13.07
C GLN A 155 5.76 -12.06 -13.03
N LEU A 156 6.24 -11.44 -11.96
CA LEU A 156 6.40 -9.99 -11.89
C LEU A 156 7.71 -9.59 -12.58
N GLU A 157 7.61 -8.78 -13.65
CA GLU A 157 8.78 -8.36 -14.44
C GLU A 157 9.46 -7.08 -13.89
N MET A 158 8.69 -6.20 -13.25
CA MET A 158 9.16 -4.89 -12.79
C MET A 158 9.79 -4.95 -11.39
N CYS A 159 10.90 -5.69 -11.25
CA CYS A 159 11.62 -5.84 -9.98
C CYS A 159 12.97 -5.11 -10.04
N THR A 160 13.22 -4.23 -9.07
CA THR A 160 14.52 -3.55 -8.92
C THR A 160 15.55 -4.47 -8.26
N GLU A 161 15.13 -5.21 -7.24
CA GLU A 161 15.98 -6.17 -6.51
C GLU A 161 15.26 -7.52 -6.44
N LEU A 162 16.00 -8.59 -6.65
CA LEU A 162 15.46 -9.95 -6.73
C LEU A 162 16.22 -10.88 -5.81
N LEU A 163 15.51 -11.49 -4.86
CA LEU A 163 16.04 -12.58 -4.04
C LEU A 163 15.51 -13.92 -4.56
N ASN A 164 16.42 -14.80 -4.98
CA ASN A 164 16.09 -16.15 -5.40
C ASN A 164 16.07 -17.10 -4.19
N VAL A 165 14.97 -17.82 -3.99
CA VAL A 165 14.75 -18.74 -2.86
C VAL A 165 14.64 -20.20 -3.32
N ALA A 166 15.29 -20.56 -4.43
CA ALA A 166 15.08 -21.83 -5.13
C ALA A 166 15.84 -23.04 -4.56
N GLU A 167 16.79 -22.85 -3.64
CA GLU A 167 17.71 -23.90 -3.19
C GLU A 167 17.66 -24.09 -1.66
N GLU A 168 17.84 -25.34 -1.25
CA GLU A 168 17.38 -26.02 -0.02
C GLU A 168 17.95 -25.51 1.32
N GLU A 169 18.44 -24.28 1.45
CA GLU A 169 19.03 -23.76 2.69
C GLU A 169 18.24 -22.69 3.45
N THR A 170 16.98 -22.43 3.09
CA THR A 170 16.10 -21.66 3.99
C THR A 170 14.70 -22.25 4.01
N GLY A 171 14.42 -23.14 4.97
CA GLY A 171 13.05 -23.62 5.27
C GLY A 171 12.05 -22.51 5.63
N ASN A 172 12.53 -21.30 5.88
CA ASN A 172 11.77 -20.04 5.76
C ASN A 172 11.23 -19.89 4.32
N TYR A 173 10.53 -18.86 3.88
CA TYR A 173 10.04 -18.64 2.48
C TYR A 173 9.16 -19.72 1.80
N SER A 174 9.11 -20.96 2.29
CA SER A 174 8.39 -22.07 1.70
C SER A 174 6.90 -21.81 1.73
N ALA A 175 6.39 -21.33 2.87
CA ALA A 175 5.05 -20.82 3.09
C ALA A 175 5.12 -19.46 3.81
N LEU A 176 4.41 -18.47 3.29
CA LEU A 176 4.27 -17.13 3.87
C LEU A 176 2.79 -16.94 4.21
N SER A 177 2.34 -17.67 5.23
CA SER A 177 0.94 -17.97 5.52
C SER A 177 0.25 -17.03 6.49
N ILE A 178 0.96 -16.08 7.10
CA ILE A 178 0.37 -15.13 8.04
C ILE A 178 0.07 -13.82 7.30
N PRO A 179 -1.22 -13.52 7.03
CA PRO A 179 -1.60 -12.29 6.35
C PRO A 179 -1.34 -11.07 7.23
N ARG A 180 -0.93 -9.96 6.61
CA ARG A 180 -0.63 -8.69 7.28
C ARG A 180 -1.62 -7.61 6.85
N ALA A 181 -2.02 -6.76 7.79
CA ALA A 181 -2.88 -5.62 7.50
C ALA A 181 -2.21 -4.70 6.47
N ASP A 182 -3.01 -4.18 5.54
CA ASP A 182 -2.62 -3.21 4.51
C ASP A 182 -1.49 -3.64 3.57
N LEU A 183 -1.15 -4.94 3.55
CA LEU A 183 -0.13 -5.53 2.70
C LEU A 183 -0.69 -6.71 1.92
N TRP A 184 -0.18 -6.85 0.69
CA TRP A 184 -0.52 -7.95 -0.20
C TRP A 184 0.71 -8.47 -0.92
N TRP A 185 0.67 -9.73 -1.30
CA TRP A 185 1.54 -10.32 -2.30
C TRP A 185 0.98 -10.08 -3.69
N TYR A 186 1.84 -9.56 -4.56
CA TYR A 186 1.56 -9.32 -5.97
C TYR A 186 2.58 -10.07 -6.83
N CYS A 187 2.11 -10.96 -7.70
CA CYS A 187 2.94 -11.81 -8.56
C CYS A 187 2.70 -11.50 -10.06
N GLY A 188 2.17 -10.31 -10.36
CA GLY A 188 1.67 -9.95 -11.69
C GLY A 188 0.16 -10.18 -11.88
N GLY A 189 -0.34 -9.81 -13.05
CA GLY A 189 -1.75 -9.96 -13.41
C GLY A 189 -2.69 -9.01 -12.64
N ARG A 190 -3.87 -9.51 -12.27
CA ARG A 190 -4.93 -8.73 -11.56
C ARG A 190 -5.33 -9.36 -10.24
N VAL A 191 -4.43 -10.09 -9.60
CA VAL A 191 -4.71 -10.81 -8.34
C VAL A 191 -3.75 -10.34 -7.26
N LEU A 192 -4.31 -9.88 -6.14
CA LEU A 192 -3.59 -9.65 -4.90
C LEU A 192 -3.89 -10.78 -3.93
N ARG A 193 -2.84 -11.28 -3.27
CA ARG A 193 -2.94 -12.42 -2.36
C ARG A 193 -2.55 -11.96 -0.96
N PRO A 194 -3.29 -12.32 0.08
CA PRO A 194 -2.90 -11.97 1.45
C PRO A 194 -1.69 -12.79 1.94
N THR A 195 -1.37 -13.91 1.27
CA THR A 195 -0.32 -14.86 1.65
C THR A 195 0.29 -15.52 0.41
N LEU A 196 1.49 -16.11 0.55
CA LEU A 196 2.00 -17.08 -0.43
C LEU A 196 1.81 -18.50 0.10
N PRO A 197 1.15 -19.38 -0.67
CA PRO A 197 0.95 -20.78 -0.28
C PRO A 197 2.28 -21.55 -0.29
N PRO A 198 2.34 -22.71 0.39
CA PRO A 198 3.45 -23.64 0.23
C PRO A 198 3.64 -24.02 -1.23
N ASN A 199 4.90 -24.24 -1.63
CA ASN A 199 5.30 -24.70 -2.96
C ASN A 199 4.90 -23.74 -4.09
N TRP A 200 4.79 -22.44 -3.78
CA TRP A 200 4.61 -21.40 -4.78
C TRP A 200 5.80 -21.32 -5.74
N LYS A 201 5.51 -21.00 -7.00
CA LYS A 201 6.45 -20.75 -8.08
C LYS A 201 6.13 -19.38 -8.68
N GLY A 202 7.14 -18.65 -9.09
CA GLY A 202 6.96 -17.36 -9.75
C GLY A 202 7.85 -16.27 -9.16
N THR A 203 7.54 -15.02 -9.49
CA THR A 203 8.19 -13.84 -8.90
C THR A 203 7.14 -12.91 -8.33
N CYS A 204 7.26 -12.61 -7.04
CA CYS A 204 6.26 -11.86 -6.28
C CYS A 204 6.91 -10.76 -5.43
N ALA A 205 6.19 -9.69 -5.16
CA ALA A 205 6.60 -8.62 -4.26
C ALA A 205 5.51 -8.37 -3.20
N ILE A 206 5.93 -7.84 -2.05
CA ILE A 206 5.00 -7.22 -1.09
C ILE A 206 4.64 -5.85 -1.63
N VAL A 207 3.36 -5.52 -1.62
CA VAL A 207 2.83 -4.26 -2.11
C VAL A 207 1.82 -3.66 -1.14
N GLN A 208 1.60 -2.37 -1.29
CA GLN A 208 0.51 -1.63 -0.66
C GLN A 208 -0.49 -1.17 -1.71
N LEU A 209 -1.69 -0.83 -1.24
CA LEU A 209 -2.70 -0.20 -2.04
C LEU A 209 -2.80 1.26 -1.65
N ALA A 210 -2.77 2.11 -2.66
CA ALA A 210 -2.80 3.54 -2.49
C ALA A 210 -3.96 4.15 -3.28
N ILE A 211 -4.78 4.98 -2.64
CA ILE A 211 -5.86 5.71 -3.30
C ILE A 211 -5.26 6.94 -3.97
N PRO A 212 -5.40 7.10 -5.30
CA PRO A 212 -4.91 8.28 -5.99
C PRO A 212 -5.77 9.50 -5.65
N PHE A 213 -5.09 10.62 -5.43
CA PHE A 213 -5.68 11.96 -5.40
C PHE A 213 -4.75 12.94 -6.13
N THR A 214 -5.32 14.04 -6.58
CA THR A 214 -4.64 15.12 -7.28
C THR A 214 -4.61 16.34 -6.38
N LEU A 215 -3.45 17.00 -6.31
CA LEU A 215 -3.31 18.28 -5.64
C LEU A 215 -3.23 19.38 -6.69
N ALA A 216 -4.11 20.38 -6.59
CA ALA A 216 -4.04 21.60 -7.36
C ALA A 216 -3.61 22.73 -6.43
N PHE A 217 -2.50 23.40 -6.77
CA PHE A 217 -1.98 24.52 -6.00
C PHE A 217 -2.33 25.82 -6.70
N GLU A 218 -2.67 26.85 -5.91
CA GLU A 218 -2.75 28.20 -6.45
C GLU A 218 -1.37 28.62 -6.98
N LYS A 219 -1.38 29.35 -8.09
CA LYS A 219 -0.15 29.83 -8.72
C LYS A 219 0.48 30.88 -7.80
N GLY A 220 1.57 30.53 -7.13
CA GLY A 220 2.36 31.51 -6.39
C GLY A 220 2.88 32.57 -7.36
N THR A 221 2.58 33.84 -7.10
CA THR A 221 3.49 34.93 -7.45
C THR A 221 4.82 34.59 -6.77
N ALA A 222 5.88 34.42 -7.56
CA ALA A 222 7.22 34.33 -6.99
C ALA A 222 7.46 35.59 -6.13
N PRO A 223 8.19 35.48 -4.99
CA PRO A 223 8.73 36.67 -4.35
C PRO A 223 9.59 37.47 -5.34
#